data_AF-A0A378RN42-F1
#
_entry.id   AF-A0A378RN42-F1
#
_cell.length_a   1.000
_cell.length_b   1.000
_cell.length_c   1.000
_cell.angle_alpha   90.00
_cell.angle_beta   90.00
_cell.angle_gamma   90.00
#
_symmetry.space_group_name_H-M   'P 1'
#
loop_
_entity.id
_entity.type
_entity.pdbx_description
1 polymer ?
#
loop_
_entity_poly.entity_id
_entity_poly.type
_entity_poly.pdbx_seq_one_letter_code
_entity_poly.pdbx_strand_id
1 'polypeptide(L)'
;MKYAKPKGIKPISDKRKTEIQQYTILRKEFLSDPKNQICPITKQPTTDVHHKKGRVGSLFLDTRYWLAVSREGHRIIEENPEWAKENGYSLNRLN
;
A
#
# COMPACT_ATOMS: atom_id res chain seq x y z
N MET A 1 -7.95 -8.97 -48.41
CA MET A 1 -8.06 -9.29 -46.96
C MET A 1 -8.08 -7.98 -46.18
N LYS A 2 -9.10 -7.73 -45.36
CA LYS A 2 -9.14 -6.55 -44.46
C LYS A 2 -8.76 -7.03 -43.05
N TYR A 3 -7.61 -6.60 -42.53
CA TYR A 3 -7.22 -6.89 -41.16
C TYR A 3 -8.09 -6.08 -40.19
N ALA A 4 -8.57 -6.74 -39.12
CA ALA A 4 -9.29 -6.06 -38.06
C ALA A 4 -8.37 -5.10 -37.31
N LYS A 5 -8.89 -3.92 -36.93
CA LYS A 5 -8.12 -2.97 -36.13
C LYS A 5 -7.70 -3.61 -34.79
N PRO A 6 -6.46 -3.41 -34.34
CA PRO A 6 -6.00 -3.96 -33.07
C PRO A 6 -6.81 -3.36 -31.92
N LYS A 7 -7.19 -4.21 -30.95
CA LYS A 7 -7.82 -3.75 -29.71
C LYS A 7 -6.79 -2.93 -28.91
N GLY A 8 -7.25 -1.82 -28.33
CA GLY A 8 -6.42 -1.02 -27.44
C GLY A 8 -5.95 -1.80 -26.22
N ILE A 9 -4.76 -1.47 -25.72
CA ILE A 9 -4.22 -2.03 -24.48
C ILE A 9 -5.13 -1.61 -23.32
N LYS A 10 -5.53 -2.56 -22.48
CA LYS A 10 -6.34 -2.26 -21.28
C LYS A 10 -5.54 -1.33 -20.34
N PRO A 11 -6.19 -0.35 -19.70
CA PRO A 11 -5.50 0.55 -18.75
C PRO A 11 -5.02 -0.19 -17.47
N ILE A 12 -5.69 -1.29 -17.11
CA ILE A 12 -5.34 -2.15 -15.98
C ILE A 12 -5.37 -3.59 -16.47
N SER A 13 -4.33 -4.37 -16.14
CA SER A 13 -4.28 -5.79 -16.46
C SER A 13 -5.32 -6.58 -15.64
N ASP A 14 -5.77 -7.72 -16.16
CA ASP A 14 -6.74 -8.56 -15.44
C ASP A 14 -6.18 -9.01 -14.09
N LYS A 15 -4.88 -9.32 -14.02
CA LYS A 15 -4.16 -9.59 -12.77
C LYS A 15 -4.30 -8.43 -11.76
N ARG A 16 -3.98 -7.20 -12.18
CA ARG A 16 -4.02 -6.03 -11.30
C ARG A 16 -5.44 -5.73 -10.82
N LYS A 17 -6.45 -6.00 -11.65
CA LYS A 17 -7.86 -5.89 -11.26
C LYS A 17 -8.20 -6.83 -10.10
N THR A 18 -7.81 -8.09 -10.18
CA THR A 18 -8.00 -9.08 -9.10
C THR A 18 -7.25 -8.66 -7.82
N GLU A 19 -6.00 -8.22 -7.94
CA GLU A 19 -5.22 -7.74 -6.80
C GLU A 19 -5.88 -6.54 -6.11
N ILE A 20 -6.47 -5.59 -6.85
CA ILE A 20 -7.16 -4.42 -6.26
C ILE A 20 -8.39 -4.87 -5.44
N GLN A 21 -9.12 -5.88 -5.91
CA GLN A 21 -10.25 -6.45 -5.17
C GLN A 21 -9.77 -7.09 -3.87
N GLN A 22 -8.71 -7.91 -3.94
CA GLN A 22 -8.10 -8.52 -2.76
C GLN A 22 -7.58 -7.46 -1.77
N TYR A 23 -6.87 -6.44 -2.26
CA TYR A 23 -6.40 -5.32 -1.45
C TYR A 23 -7.54 -4.63 -0.70
N THR A 24 -8.69 -4.42 -1.35
CA THR A 24 -9.84 -3.76 -0.73
C THR A 24 -10.37 -4.54 0.47
N ILE A 25 -10.41 -5.87 0.37
CA ILE A 25 -10.85 -6.75 1.46
C ILE A 25 -9.79 -6.75 2.58
N LEU A 26 -8.54 -7.07 2.23
CA LEU A 26 -7.43 -7.16 3.19
C LEU A 26 -7.19 -5.84 3.92
N ARG A 27 -7.32 -4.70 3.24
CA ARG A 27 -7.18 -3.37 3.85
C ARG A 27 -8.24 -3.11 4.91
N LYS A 28 -9.50 -3.49 4.64
CA LYS A 28 -10.59 -3.32 5.61
C LYS A 28 -10.35 -4.17 6.84
N GLU A 29 -10.01 -5.45 6.64
CA GLU A 29 -9.67 -6.37 7.73
C GLU A 29 -8.49 -5.85 8.55
N PHE A 30 -7.39 -5.48 7.89
CA PHE A 30 -6.19 -4.98 8.54
C PHE A 30 -6.44 -3.71 9.36
N LEU A 31 -7.20 -2.74 8.84
CA LEU A 31 -7.53 -1.50 9.57
C LEU A 31 -8.59 -1.71 10.67
N SER A 32 -9.39 -2.77 10.59
CA SER A 32 -10.38 -3.09 11.62
C SER A 32 -9.76 -3.72 12.88
N ASP A 33 -8.58 -4.34 12.76
CA ASP A 33 -7.85 -4.93 13.88
C ASP A 33 -7.55 -3.85 14.94
N PRO A 34 -7.95 -4.04 16.22
CA PRO A 34 -7.73 -3.07 17.30
C PRO A 34 -6.28 -2.60 17.42
N LYS A 35 -5.29 -3.44 17.12
CA LYS A 35 -3.87 -3.07 17.19
C LYS A 35 -3.46 -2.03 16.15
N ASN A 36 -4.25 -1.89 15.09
CA ASN A 36 -3.99 -1.04 13.93
C ASN A 36 -4.86 0.22 13.93
N GLN A 37 -5.71 0.44 14.94
CA GLN A 37 -6.66 1.57 14.94
C GLN A 37 -6.00 2.91 15.29
N ILE A 38 -4.83 2.92 15.93
CA ILE A 38 -4.12 4.13 16.33
C ILE A 38 -2.83 4.27 15.54
N CYS A 39 -2.65 5.42 14.89
CA CYS A 39 -1.46 5.74 14.13
C CYS A 39 -0.25 5.86 15.07
N PRO A 40 0.85 5.14 14.81
CA PRO A 40 2.03 5.19 15.68
C PRO A 40 2.72 6.56 15.68
N ILE A 41 2.54 7.35 14.62
CA ILE A 41 3.21 8.65 14.40
C ILE A 41 2.42 9.77 15.05
N THR A 42 1.14 9.90 14.71
CA THR A 42 0.32 11.05 15.13
C THR A 42 -0.60 10.75 16.30
N LYS A 43 -0.69 9.48 16.72
CA LYS A 43 -1.65 8.98 17.72
C LYS A 43 -3.14 9.20 17.36
N GLN A 44 -3.42 9.60 16.13
CA GLN A 44 -4.78 9.75 15.59
C GLN A 44 -5.30 8.41 15.05
N PRO A 45 -6.64 8.28 14.84
CA PRO A 45 -7.20 7.11 14.17
C PRO A 45 -6.55 6.84 12.80
N THR A 46 -6.34 5.57 12.48
CA THR A 46 -5.77 5.18 11.19
C THR A 46 -6.82 5.24 10.10
N THR A 47 -6.43 5.78 8.95
CA THR A 47 -7.28 5.88 7.76
C THR A 47 -6.68 5.17 6.58
N ASP A 48 -5.39 4.86 6.63
CA ASP A 48 -4.57 4.44 5.50
C ASP A 48 -3.58 3.34 5.86
N VAL A 49 -3.13 2.63 4.83
CA VAL A 49 -2.07 1.63 4.92
C VAL A 49 -0.86 2.18 4.18
N HIS A 50 0.24 2.30 4.89
CA HIS A 50 1.55 2.57 4.32
C HIS A 50 2.26 1.26 3.98
N HIS A 51 2.86 1.18 2.79
CA HIS A 51 3.60 0.00 2.32
C HIS A 51 5.10 0.19 2.59
N LYS A 52 5.57 -0.27 3.75
CA LYS A 52 6.94 -0.02 4.23
C LYS A 52 8.05 -0.44 3.25
N LYS A 53 7.82 -1.49 2.45
CA LYS A 53 8.78 -2.02 1.45
C LYS A 53 8.44 -1.64 0.00
N GLY A 54 7.48 -0.72 -0.18
CA GLY A 54 6.97 -0.27 -1.47
C GLY A 54 5.73 -1.02 -1.96
N ARG A 55 4.94 -0.34 -2.80
CA ARG A 55 3.64 -0.81 -3.30
C ARG A 55 3.75 -1.44 -4.69
N VAL A 56 4.49 -2.53 -4.81
CA VAL A 56 4.90 -3.11 -6.11
C VAL A 56 4.88 -4.63 -6.12
N GLY A 57 4.47 -5.24 -7.24
CA GLY A 57 4.48 -6.70 -7.41
C GLY A 57 3.80 -7.43 -6.25
N SER A 58 4.46 -8.46 -5.73
CA SER A 58 3.97 -9.24 -4.58
C SER A 58 3.85 -8.42 -3.29
N LEU A 59 4.63 -7.34 -3.13
CA LEU A 59 4.59 -6.49 -1.93
C LEU A 59 3.28 -5.69 -1.81
N PHE A 60 2.52 -5.58 -2.90
CA PHE A 60 1.23 -4.87 -2.86
C PHE A 60 0.24 -5.48 -1.87
N LEU A 61 0.23 -6.82 -1.76
CA LEU A 61 -0.68 -7.58 -0.89
C LEU A 61 0.01 -8.20 0.33
N ASP A 62 1.32 -7.98 0.49
CA ASP A 62 2.09 -8.54 1.59
C ASP A 62 1.89 -7.73 2.88
N THR A 63 0.95 -8.17 3.71
CA THR A 63 0.55 -7.49 4.95
C THR A 63 1.65 -7.43 6.00
N ARG A 64 2.72 -8.25 5.89
CA ARG A 64 3.90 -8.18 6.76
C ARG A 64 4.60 -6.82 6.68
N TYR A 65 4.51 -6.18 5.51
CA TYR A 65 5.10 -4.87 5.26
C TYR A 65 4.09 -3.73 5.31
N TRP A 66 2.88 -3.97 5.78
CA TRP A 66 1.88 -2.92 5.98
C TRP A 66 2.09 -2.21 7.32
N LEU A 67 1.68 -0.96 7.35
CA LEU A 67 1.64 -0.15 8.55
C LEU A 67 0.36 0.69 8.51
N ALA A 68 -0.48 0.56 9.55
CA ALA A 68 -1.67 1.39 9.66
C ALA A 68 -1.28 2.80 10.13
N VAL A 69 -1.71 3.81 9.38
CA VAL A 69 -1.37 5.21 9.66
C VAL A 69 -2.59 6.12 9.42
N SER A 70 -2.59 7.27 10.08
CA SER A 70 -3.45 8.38 9.69
C SER A 70 -2.94 8.98 8.37
N ARG A 71 -3.77 9.78 7.70
CA ARG A 71 -3.36 10.50 6.48
C ARG A 71 -2.13 11.37 6.71
N GLU A 72 -2.08 12.08 7.84
CA GLU A 72 -0.93 12.92 8.21
C GLU A 72 0.31 12.09 8.53
N GLY A 73 0.16 10.99 9.27
CA GLY A 73 1.26 10.06 9.52
C GLY A 73 1.85 9.49 8.23
N HIS A 74 1.01 9.17 7.25
CA HIS A 74 1.47 8.74 5.92
C HIS A 74 2.29 9.84 5.24
N ARG A 75 1.85 11.09 5.30
CA ARG A 75 2.58 12.22 4.72
C ARG A 75 3.95 12.42 5.36
N ILE A 76 4.01 12.38 6.69
CA ILE A 76 5.27 12.50 7.44
C ILE A 76 6.28 11.43 7.01
N ILE A 77 5.84 10.18 6.83
CA ILE A 77 6.72 9.09 6.36
C ILE A 77 7.29 9.39 4.97
N GLU A 78 6.44 9.79 4.03
CA GLU A 78 6.84 10.03 2.64
C GLU A 78 7.76 11.26 2.50
N GLU A 79 7.53 12.31 3.30
CA GLU A 79 8.32 13.54 3.27
C GLU A 79 9.63 13.42 4.07
N ASN A 80 9.78 12.42 4.95
CA ASN A 80 10.96 12.25 5.82
C ASN A 80 11.53 10.81 5.71
N PRO A 81 12.07 10.42 4.54
CA PRO A 81 12.40 9.02 4.24
C PRO A 81 13.52 8.44 5.11
N GLU A 82 14.54 9.23 5.49
CA GLU A 82 15.63 8.75 6.34
C GLU A 82 15.16 8.50 7.77
N TRP A 83 14.45 9.46 8.37
CA TRP A 83 13.76 9.28 9.65
C TRP A 83 12.81 8.07 9.63
N ALA A 84 12.07 7.90 8.53
CA ALA A 84 11.14 6.78 8.40
C ALA A 84 11.87 5.44 8.40
N LYS A 85 13.05 5.33 7.77
CA LYS A 85 13.87 4.12 7.81
C LYS A 85 14.46 3.88 9.19
N GLU A 86 15.02 4.91 9.82
CA GLU A 86 15.59 4.84 11.17
C GLU A 86 14.56 4.36 12.20
N ASN A 87 13.30 4.77 12.04
CA ASN A 87 12.20 4.40 12.93
C ASN A 87 11.41 3.15 12.47
N GLY A 88 11.84 2.48 11.40
CA GLY A 88 11.22 1.26 10.90
C GLY A 88 9.85 1.44 10.21
N TYR A 89 9.48 2.67 9.87
CA TYR A 89 8.28 2.99 9.08
C TYR A 89 8.49 2.84 7.57
N SER A 90 9.74 2.80 7.10
CA SER A 90 10.12 2.46 5.74
C SER A 90 11.29 1.49 5.73
N LEU A 91 11.38 0.65 4.71
CA LEU A 91 12.40 -0.40 4.58
C LEU A 91 13.07 -0.31 3.21
N ASN A 92 14.35 -0.65 3.15
CA ASN A 92 15.05 -0.80 1.89
C ASN A 92 14.40 -1.93 1.07
N ARG A 93 14.14 -1.62 -0.19
CA ARG A 93 13.53 -2.57 -1.14
C ARG A 93 14.55 -3.54 -1.72
N LEU A 94 15.77 -3.04 -1.94
CA LEU A 94 16.93 -3.78 -2.41
C LEU A 94 17.80 -3.99 -1.17
N ASN A 95 17.90 -5.25 -0.75
CA ASN A 95 18.86 -5.64 0.26
C ASN A 95 20.21 -5.87 -0.44
#